data_AF-A0A7X0PJV5-F1
#
_entry.id   AF-A0A7X0PJV5-F1
#
_cell.length_a   1.000
_cell.length_b   1.000
_cell.length_c   1.000
_cell.angle_alpha   90.00
_cell.angle_beta   90.00
_cell.angle_gamma   90.00
#
_symmetry.space_group_name_H-M   'P 1'
#
loop_
_entity.id
_entity.type
_entity.pdbx_description
1 polymer ?
#
loop_
_entity_poly.entity_id
_entity_poly.type
_entity_poly.pdbx_seq_one_letter_code
_entity_poly.pdbx_strand_id
1 'polypeptide(L)'
;MTSLWECPQCQRQFTRKNQRHACGTGERSAVLRNRPPEVVDLFGALERFARSLGPVELVARERYVLFRSQRIFADAVIMADAVRLAIHLGRQVEHALFIKVVADKRQVTHVARLHSPQDLEAMKPLLQEAYAHSLA
;
A
#
# COMPACT_ATOMS: atom_id res chain seq x y z
N MET A 1 6.76 16.26 -18.97
CA MET A 1 5.47 15.60 -18.64
C MET A 1 5.57 14.17 -19.11
N THR A 2 5.71 13.21 -18.21
CA THR A 2 5.74 11.79 -18.56
C THR A 2 4.32 11.39 -18.95
N SER A 3 4.07 11.12 -20.23
CA SER A 3 2.76 10.64 -20.68
C SER A 3 2.50 9.27 -20.06
N LEU A 4 1.43 9.14 -19.26
CA LEU A 4 1.01 7.87 -18.70
C LEU A 4 0.38 7.02 -19.81
N TRP A 5 0.74 5.75 -19.87
CA TRP A 5 0.07 4.81 -20.74
C TRP A 5 -1.22 4.33 -20.09
N GLU A 6 -2.32 4.41 -20.84
CA GLU A 6 -3.62 3.90 -20.42
C GLU A 6 -3.81 2.47 -20.93
N CYS A 7 -4.22 1.57 -20.04
CA CYS A 7 -4.57 0.22 -20.44
C CYS A 7 -5.88 0.22 -21.26
N PRO A 8 -5.91 -0.34 -22.47
CA PRO A 8 -7.13 -0.37 -23.28
C PRO A 8 -8.25 -1.25 -22.71
N GLN A 9 -7.93 -2.19 -21.79
CA GLN A 9 -8.90 -3.09 -21.20
C GLN A 9 -9.54 -2.55 -19.91
N CYS A 10 -8.77 -1.86 -19.05
CA CYS A 10 -9.28 -1.38 -17.76
C CYS A 10 -9.15 0.12 -17.54
N GLN A 11 -8.64 0.87 -18.52
CA GLN A 11 -8.49 2.34 -18.52
C GLN A 11 -7.63 2.89 -17.37
N ARG A 12 -6.97 2.01 -16.60
CA ARG A 12 -6.02 2.41 -15.56
C ARG A 12 -4.75 2.95 -16.21
N GLN A 13 -4.18 3.96 -15.57
CA GLN A 13 -2.95 4.62 -16.02
C GLN A 13 -1.71 3.98 -15.40
N PHE A 14 -0.61 3.95 -16.16
CA PHE A 14 0.66 3.32 -15.81
C PHE A 14 1.85 4.13 -16.33
N THR A 15 2.98 4.05 -15.64
CA THR A 15 4.21 4.77 -16.00
C THR A 15 4.98 4.14 -17.16
N ARG A 16 4.69 2.86 -17.49
CA ARG A 16 5.34 2.15 -18.59
C ARG A 16 4.30 1.67 -19.60
N LYS A 17 4.61 1.86 -20.89
CA LYS A 17 3.80 1.31 -21.98
C LYS A 17 3.72 -0.22 -21.86
N ASN A 18 2.52 -0.77 -22.01
CA ASN A 18 2.23 -2.20 -21.91
C ASN A 18 2.71 -2.82 -20.57
N GLN A 19 2.67 -2.06 -19.47
CA GLN A 19 3.04 -2.59 -18.16
C GLN A 19 2.20 -3.82 -17.84
N ARG A 20 2.84 -4.94 -17.49
CA ARG A 20 2.13 -6.14 -17.04
C ARG A 20 1.35 -5.83 -15.76
N HIS A 21 0.06 -6.11 -15.76
CA HIS A 21 -0.83 -5.91 -14.62
C HIS A 21 -2.06 -6.81 -14.73
N ALA A 22 -2.74 -7.04 -13.61
CA ALA A 22 -4.10 -7.57 -13.61
C ALA A 22 -5.09 -6.42 -13.76
N CYS A 23 -6.01 -6.52 -14.72
CA CYS A 23 -7.04 -5.51 -14.96
C CYS A 23 -8.01 -5.36 -13.79
N GLY A 24 -8.54 -4.15 -13.62
CA GLY A 24 -9.46 -3.77 -12.53
C GLY A 24 -8.77 -3.46 -11.20
N THR A 25 -9.54 -3.13 -10.18
CA THR A 25 -9.08 -2.82 -8.80
C THR A 25 -9.60 -3.80 -7.76
N GLY A 26 -10.55 -4.67 -8.12
CA GLY A 26 -11.13 -5.67 -7.21
C GLY A 26 -12.01 -5.04 -6.14
N GLU A 27 -12.50 -5.86 -5.21
CA GLU A 27 -13.49 -5.43 -4.22
C GLU A 27 -12.92 -5.40 -2.80
N ARG A 28 -13.21 -4.31 -2.08
CA ARG A 28 -12.83 -4.15 -0.66
C ARG A 28 -13.44 -5.24 0.24
N SER A 29 -14.71 -5.58 0.00
CA SER A 29 -15.44 -6.64 0.72
C SER A 29 -14.74 -7.99 0.61
N ALA A 30 -14.15 -8.31 -0.55
CA ALA A 30 -13.47 -9.58 -0.78
C ALA A 30 -12.23 -9.76 0.11
N VAL A 31 -11.52 -8.65 0.40
CA VAL A 31 -10.32 -8.63 1.26
C VAL A 31 -10.68 -8.71 2.74
N LEU A 32 -11.79 -8.10 3.12
CA LEU A 32 -12.26 -8.01 4.49
C LEU A 32 -13.20 -9.15 4.91
N ARG A 33 -13.52 -10.07 3.99
CA ARG A 33 -14.43 -11.19 4.25
C ARG A 33 -13.97 -11.99 5.48
N ASN A 34 -14.91 -12.19 6.41
CA ASN A 34 -14.70 -12.93 7.66
C ASN A 34 -13.54 -12.39 8.50
N ARG A 35 -13.29 -11.08 8.45
CA ARG A 35 -12.32 -10.42 9.34
C ARG A 35 -13.02 -9.85 10.55
N PRO A 36 -12.37 -9.88 11.72
CA PRO A 36 -12.96 -9.33 12.91
C PRO A 36 -13.00 -7.79 12.82
N PRO A 37 -13.93 -7.13 13.53
CA PRO A 37 -14.15 -5.69 13.43
C PRO A 37 -12.88 -4.86 13.62
N GLU A 38 -12.01 -5.25 14.56
CA GLU A 38 -10.76 -4.54 14.82
C GLU A 38 -9.82 -4.48 13.60
N VAL A 39 -9.74 -5.56 12.82
CA VAL A 39 -8.93 -5.60 11.59
C VAL A 39 -9.59 -4.78 10.48
N VAL A 40 -10.92 -4.83 10.40
CA VAL A 40 -11.71 -4.04 9.44
C VAL A 40 -11.53 -2.54 9.70
N ASP A 41 -11.57 -2.13 10.96
CA ASP A 41 -11.43 -0.75 11.39
C ASP A 41 -10.00 -0.24 11.22
N LEU A 42 -9.01 -1.06 11.57
CA LEU A 42 -7.60 -0.74 11.36
C LEU A 42 -7.27 -0.56 9.88
N PHE A 43 -7.72 -1.49 9.03
CA PHE A 43 -7.55 -1.34 7.59
C PHE A 43 -8.30 -0.12 7.04
N GLY A 44 -9.54 0.12 7.49
CA GLY A 44 -10.30 1.32 7.13
C GLY A 44 -9.59 2.62 7.51
N ALA A 45 -8.92 2.65 8.67
CA ALA A 45 -8.11 3.79 9.09
C ALA A 45 -6.89 4.00 8.19
N LEU A 46 -6.20 2.91 7.82
CA LEU A 46 -5.10 2.94 6.87
C LEU A 46 -5.55 3.46 5.49
N GLU A 47 -6.70 3.00 4.98
CA GLU A 47 -7.27 3.48 3.71
C GLU A 47 -7.57 4.97 3.74
N ARG A 48 -8.22 5.45 4.81
CA ARG A 48 -8.54 6.87 4.98
C ARG A 48 -7.28 7.72 5.03
N PHE A 49 -6.28 7.28 5.79
CA PHE A 49 -5.01 8.00 5.87
C PHE A 49 -4.29 8.02 4.51
N ALA A 50 -4.17 6.88 3.83
CA ALA A 50 -3.53 6.83 2.51
C ALA A 50 -4.20 7.77 1.50
N ARG A 51 -5.54 7.82 1.48
CA ARG A 51 -6.31 8.74 0.63
C ARG A 51 -6.14 10.21 1.02
N SER A 52 -5.84 10.50 2.29
CA SER A 52 -5.57 11.87 2.75
C SER A 52 -4.23 12.43 2.24
N LEU A 53 -3.30 11.57 1.80
CA LEU A 53 -1.99 11.98 1.26
C LEU A 53 -2.09 12.56 -0.16
N GLY A 54 -3.17 12.23 -0.89
CA GLY A 54 -3.42 12.69 -2.26
C GLY A 54 -4.04 11.59 -3.14
N PRO A 55 -3.91 11.70 -4.48
CA PRO A 55 -4.42 10.69 -5.41
C PRO A 55 -3.77 9.31 -5.18
N VAL A 56 -4.55 8.40 -4.61
CA VAL A 56 -4.14 7.01 -4.37
C VAL A 56 -5.18 6.05 -4.94
N GLU A 57 -4.72 5.16 -5.80
CA GLU A 57 -5.48 4.02 -6.29
C GLU A 57 -5.23 2.81 -5.40
N LEU A 58 -6.32 2.16 -4.96
CA LEU A 58 -6.28 0.93 -4.17
C LEU A 58 -6.59 -0.25 -5.08
N VAL A 59 -5.71 -1.25 -5.10
CA VAL A 59 -5.89 -2.47 -5.88
C VAL A 59 -6.01 -3.65 -4.92
N ALA A 60 -7.24 -4.08 -4.68
CA ALA A 60 -7.62 -5.24 -3.89
C ALA A 60 -7.53 -6.53 -4.71
N ARG A 61 -6.81 -7.53 -4.20
CA ARG A 61 -6.69 -8.87 -4.79
C ARG A 61 -6.65 -9.90 -3.68
N GLU A 62 -7.69 -10.74 -3.59
CA GLU A 62 -7.84 -11.72 -2.52
C GLU A 62 -7.68 -11.08 -1.13
N ARG A 63 -6.56 -11.32 -0.43
CA ARG A 63 -6.23 -10.75 0.88
C ARG A 63 -5.22 -9.59 0.82
N TYR A 64 -4.82 -9.17 -0.37
CA TYR A 64 -3.81 -8.15 -0.62
C TYR A 64 -4.47 -6.85 -1.09
N VAL A 65 -3.93 -5.72 -0.65
CA VAL A 65 -4.31 -4.39 -1.13
C VAL A 65 -3.05 -3.60 -1.44
N LEU A 66 -2.89 -3.22 -2.70
CA LEU A 66 -1.79 -2.35 -3.12
C LEU A 66 -2.25 -0.90 -3.09
N PHE A 67 -1.40 -0.02 -2.56
CA PHE A 67 -1.58 1.43 -2.57
C PHE A 67 -0.65 2.03 -3.62
N ARG A 68 -1.25 2.70 -4.60
CA ARG A 68 -0.52 3.20 -5.77
C ARG A 68 -0.77 4.68 -6.00
N SER A 69 0.30 5.44 -6.14
CA SER A 69 0.30 6.79 -6.69
C SER A 69 0.58 6.69 -8.21
N GLN A 70 1.79 7.02 -8.66
CA GLN A 70 2.37 6.60 -9.94
C GLN A 70 3.01 5.21 -9.85
N ARG A 71 3.55 4.88 -8.67
CA ARG A 71 4.18 3.60 -8.33
C ARG A 71 3.50 3.03 -7.09
N ILE A 72 3.63 1.72 -6.89
CA ILE A 72 3.20 1.11 -5.63
C ILE A 72 4.13 1.63 -4.55
N PHE A 73 3.58 2.18 -3.48
CA PHE A 73 4.34 2.71 -2.35
C PHE A 73 4.11 1.93 -1.07
N ALA A 74 3.00 1.20 -0.99
CA ALA A 74 2.71 0.27 0.07
C ALA A 74 1.85 -0.89 -0.41
N ASP A 75 1.96 -2.02 0.28
CA ASP A 75 1.04 -3.14 0.18
C ASP A 75 0.59 -3.62 1.56
N ALA A 76 -0.69 -3.89 1.70
CA ALA A 76 -1.28 -4.45 2.90
C ALA A 76 -1.72 -5.90 2.65
N VAL A 77 -1.46 -6.77 3.62
CA VAL A 77 -2.05 -8.11 3.68
C VAL A 77 -2.95 -8.18 4.89
N ILE A 78 -4.23 -8.46 4.65
CA ILE A 78 -5.25 -8.52 5.70
C ILE A 78 -5.23 -9.92 6.32
N MET A 79 -4.55 -10.01 7.47
CA MET A 79 -4.44 -11.23 8.27
C MET A 79 -5.67 -11.41 9.16
N ALA A 80 -5.73 -12.49 9.94
CA ALA A 80 -6.87 -12.76 10.81
C ALA A 80 -6.94 -11.79 11.99
N ASP A 81 -5.79 -11.33 12.48
CA ASP A 81 -5.59 -10.57 13.72
C ASP A 81 -4.75 -9.30 13.52
N ALA A 82 -4.34 -9.01 12.28
CA ALA A 82 -3.42 -7.92 11.98
C ALA A 82 -3.53 -7.43 10.53
N VAL A 83 -2.98 -6.25 10.29
CA VAL A 83 -2.65 -5.76 8.95
C VAL A 83 -1.13 -5.80 8.78
N ARG A 84 -0.63 -6.68 7.91
CA ARG A 84 0.79 -6.66 7.53
C ARG A 84 0.99 -5.59 6.48
N LEU A 85 1.76 -4.56 6.79
CA LEU A 85 2.02 -3.42 5.93
C LEU A 85 3.46 -3.48 5.45
N ALA A 86 3.67 -3.56 4.15
CA ALA A 86 4.96 -3.27 3.53
C ALA A 86 4.92 -1.85 2.96
N ILE A 87 5.97 -1.06 3.23
CA ILE A 87 6.16 0.28 2.68
C ILE A 87 7.50 0.36 1.93
N HIS A 88 7.56 1.19 0.91
CA HIS A 88 8.75 1.36 0.07
C HIS A 88 9.36 2.75 0.27
N LEU A 89 10.56 2.79 0.84
CA LEU A 89 11.28 4.02 1.17
C LEU A 89 12.55 4.14 0.31
N GLY A 90 13.01 5.38 0.11
CA GLY A 90 14.29 5.64 -0.57
C GLY A 90 15.52 5.37 0.30
N ARG A 91 15.33 5.09 1.59
CA ARG A 91 16.38 4.88 2.60
C ARG A 91 15.98 3.77 3.56
N GLN A 92 16.98 3.22 4.26
CA GLN A 92 16.71 2.34 5.39
C GLN A 92 16.33 3.14 6.62
N VAL A 93 15.30 2.66 7.32
CA VAL A 93 14.79 3.18 8.59
C VAL A 93 14.76 2.06 9.62
N GLU A 94 15.19 2.35 10.83
CA GLU A 94 15.02 1.47 11.99
C GLU A 94 13.76 1.89 12.74
N HIS A 95 12.90 0.91 13.05
CA HIS A 95 11.68 1.13 13.82
C HIS A 95 11.27 -0.17 14.51
N ALA A 96 10.78 -0.10 15.75
CA ALA A 96 10.43 -1.27 16.55
C ALA A 96 9.33 -2.14 15.93
N LEU A 97 8.42 -1.54 15.14
CA LEU A 97 7.34 -2.25 14.45
C LEU A 97 7.80 -3.03 13.20
N PHE A 98 9.02 -2.82 12.71
CA PHE A 98 9.50 -3.53 11.53
C PHE A 98 9.95 -4.95 11.89
N ILE A 99 9.31 -5.91 11.24
CA ILE A 99 9.63 -7.35 11.37
C ILE A 99 10.55 -7.84 10.25
N LYS A 100 10.72 -7.05 9.19
CA LYS A 100 11.59 -7.36 8.06
C LYS A 100 11.96 -6.09 7.30
N VAL A 101 13.22 -6.00 6.90
CA VAL A 101 13.73 -4.95 6.01
C VAL A 101 14.46 -5.61 4.84
N VAL A 102 14.17 -5.19 3.62
CA VAL A 102 14.82 -5.70 2.40
C VAL A 102 15.25 -4.53 1.54
N ALA A 103 16.56 -4.38 1.35
CA ALA A 103 17.09 -3.42 0.40
C ALA A 103 17.10 -4.03 -1.01
N ASP A 104 16.59 -3.26 -1.97
CA ASP A 104 16.75 -3.49 -3.41
C ASP A 104 17.51 -2.31 -4.02
N LYS A 105 17.96 -2.42 -5.27
CA LYS A 105 18.77 -1.40 -5.97
C LYS A 105 18.10 -0.02 -6.06
N ARG A 106 16.77 0.07 -5.91
CA ARG A 106 15.99 1.30 -6.12
C ARG A 106 15.24 1.79 -4.90
N GLN A 107 14.99 0.93 -3.92
CA GLN A 107 14.18 1.23 -2.75
C GLN A 107 14.46 0.21 -1.65
N VAL A 108 14.12 0.57 -0.41
CA VAL A 108 14.14 -0.32 0.74
C VAL A 108 12.70 -0.62 1.13
N THR A 109 12.37 -1.90 1.25
CA THR A 109 11.05 -2.34 1.68
C THR A 109 11.08 -2.67 3.16
N HIS A 110 10.23 -2.02 3.93
CA HIS A 110 10.04 -2.25 5.36
C HIS A 110 8.70 -2.90 5.58
N VAL A 111 8.68 -4.02 6.30
CA VAL A 111 7.46 -4.75 6.62
C VAL A 111 7.18 -4.61 8.11
N ALA A 112 6.02 -4.07 8.44
CA ALA A 112 5.46 -4.01 9.78
C ALA A 112 4.23 -4.92 9.90
N ARG A 113 3.91 -5.31 11.13
CA ARG A 113 2.63 -5.94 11.46
C ARG A 113 1.88 -5.04 12.43
N LEU A 114 0.78 -4.47 11.97
CA LEU A 114 -0.06 -3.55 12.73
C LEU A 114 -1.20 -4.34 13.37
N HIS A 115 -1.31 -4.25 14.69
CA HIS A 115 -2.38 -4.89 15.47
C HIS A 115 -3.36 -3.85 16.03
N SER A 116 -2.96 -2.58 16.05
CA SER A 116 -3.72 -1.52 16.70
C SER A 116 -3.69 -0.19 15.92
N PRO A 117 -4.64 0.72 16.19
CA PRO A 117 -4.57 2.10 15.68
C PRO A 117 -3.28 2.83 16.07
N GLN A 118 -2.71 2.54 17.23
CA GLN A 118 -1.45 3.13 17.70
C GLN A 118 -0.26 2.72 16.82
N ASP A 119 -0.23 1.46 16.37
CA ASP A 119 0.77 1.01 15.40
C ASP A 119 0.65 1.79 14.08
N LEU A 120 -0.58 2.05 13.64
CA LEU A 120 -0.83 2.86 12.45
C LEU A 120 -0.35 4.31 12.66
N GLU A 121 -0.67 4.95 13.78
CA GLU A 121 -0.19 6.30 14.09
C GLU A 121 1.35 6.40 14.03
N ALA A 122 2.05 5.42 14.61
CA ALA A 122 3.51 5.35 14.55
C ALA A 122 4.05 5.20 13.12
N MET A 123 3.27 4.57 12.22
CA MET A 123 3.64 4.33 10.82
C MET A 123 3.25 5.45 9.86
N LYS A 124 2.36 6.37 10.24
CA LYS A 124 1.91 7.47 9.36
C LYS A 124 3.06 8.30 8.77
N PRO A 125 4.09 8.72 9.55
CA PRO A 125 5.19 9.51 8.97
C PRO A 125 5.95 8.75 7.87
N LEU A 126 6.20 7.45 8.07
CA LEU A 126 6.92 6.62 7.10
C LEU A 126 6.05 6.30 5.89
N LEU A 127 4.73 6.14 6.08
CA LEU A 127 3.80 5.95 4.98
C LEU A 127 3.64 7.22 4.13
N GLN A 128 3.67 8.41 4.75
CA GLN A 128 3.75 9.69 4.04
C GLN A 128 5.06 9.83 3.26
N GLU A 129 6.20 9.44 3.85
CA GLU A 129 7.49 9.41 3.16
C GLU A 129 7.46 8.44 1.96
N ALA A 130 6.90 7.24 2.13
CA ALA A 130 6.75 6.26 1.04
C ALA A 130 5.90 6.82 -0.11
N TYR A 131 4.79 7.49 0.21
CA TYR A 131 3.96 8.15 -0.78
C TYR A 131 4.75 9.23 -1.53
N ALA A 132 5.45 10.13 -0.82
CA ALA A 132 6.29 11.14 -1.47
C ALA A 132 7.39 10.52 -2.35
N HIS A 133 8.07 9.48 -1.85
CA HIS A 133 9.09 8.75 -2.59
C HIS A 133 8.56 8.14 -3.88
N SER A 134 7.30 7.68 -3.89
CA SER A 134 6.67 7.05 -5.06
C SER A 134 6.28 8.01 -6.18
N LEU A 135 6.22 9.32 -5.87
CA LEU A 135 5.94 10.39 -6.82
C LEU A 135 7.20 10.91 -7.54
N ALA A 136 8.38 10.70 -6.93
CA ALA A 136 9.68 11.12 -7.48
C ALA A 136 10.10 10.31 -8.73
#